data_AF-A0A419EVH1-F1
#
_entry.id   AF-A0A419EVH1-F1
#
_cell.length_a   1.000
_cell.length_b   1.000
_cell.length_c   1.000
_cell.angle_alpha   90.00
_cell.angle_beta   90.00
_cell.angle_gamma   90.00
#
_symmetry.space_group_name_H-M   'P 1'
#
loop_
_entity.id
_entity.type
_entity.pdbx_description
1 polymer ?
#
loop_
_entity_poly.entity_id
_entity_poly.type
_entity_poly.pdbx_seq_one_letter_code
_entity_poly.pdbx_strand_id
1 'polypeptide(L)'
;MNWKKSVKKFLGIRTAEEIKKKELLSAKERTKFFIGNLFFAFVGAMILQTFLLGSSRVPTGSMESEIMIGDFLLINKVIYGSSSPRTIPFTDIRLPYFTTPSLREPERYDVVVFEYPGDRDEFKPHIVNTYVKRCVGLPGDTIQIRDKVLFVNGKEFPRPPHIQYVDNQVYPDGFVMNDIFPTGSRWNRDNYGPLYVPRKGDKINLDVNNIFQWKTIIERELDKENSVTVT
;
A
#
# COMPACT_ATOMS: atom_id res chain seq x y z
N MET A 1 -17.61 11.56 -35.74
CA MET A 1 -16.90 12.42 -34.76
C MET A 1 -15.41 12.38 -35.10
N ASN A 2 -14.79 13.52 -35.43
CA ASN A 2 -13.50 13.56 -36.13
C ASN A 2 -12.31 13.51 -35.14
N TRP A 3 -11.73 12.32 -34.94
CA TRP A 3 -10.64 12.02 -34.00
C TRP A 3 -9.45 12.98 -34.09
N LYS A 4 -9.08 13.39 -35.32
CA LYS A 4 -7.98 14.35 -35.56
C LYS A 4 -8.24 15.71 -34.92
N LYS A 5 -9.50 16.14 -34.82
CA LYS A 5 -9.91 17.41 -34.21
C LYS A 5 -9.79 17.35 -32.68
N SER A 6 -10.11 16.21 -32.07
CA SER A 6 -9.91 15.97 -30.64
C SER A 6 -8.43 15.92 -30.25
N VAL A 7 -7.59 15.26 -31.06
CA VAL A 7 -6.13 15.19 -30.80
C VAL A 7 -5.46 16.56 -30.93
N LYS A 8 -5.81 17.36 -31.96
CA LYS A 8 -5.31 18.75 -32.08
C LYS A 8 -5.70 19.62 -30.87
N LYS A 9 -6.93 19.47 -30.37
CA LYS A 9 -7.42 20.20 -29.20
C LYS A 9 -6.72 19.75 -27.90
N PHE A 10 -6.43 18.46 -27.77
CA PHE A 10 -5.66 17.90 -26.64
C PHE A 10 -4.19 18.36 -26.64
N LEU A 11 -3.56 18.43 -27.82
CA LEU A 11 -2.17 18.89 -28.00
C LEU A 11 -2.00 20.42 -27.96
N GLY A 12 -3.07 21.19 -27.71
CA GLY A 12 -2.99 22.64 -27.53
C GLY A 12 -2.65 23.46 -28.79
N ILE A 13 -2.63 22.85 -29.98
CA ILE A 13 -2.36 23.53 -31.25
C ILE A 13 -3.62 24.33 -31.63
N ARG A 14 -3.59 25.65 -31.40
CA ARG A 14 -4.70 26.57 -31.70
C ARG A 14 -4.50 27.23 -33.06
N THR A 15 -5.60 27.37 -33.79
CA THR A 15 -5.64 28.01 -35.12
C THR A 15 -5.60 29.53 -34.97
N ALA A 16 -5.02 30.26 -35.94
CA ALA A 16 -4.87 31.73 -35.86
C ALA A 16 -6.20 32.48 -35.62
N GLU A 17 -7.31 31.96 -36.14
CA GLU A 17 -8.66 32.49 -35.91
C GLU A 17 -9.13 32.35 -34.45
N GLU A 18 -8.76 31.27 -33.77
CA GLU A 18 -9.12 31.04 -32.36
C GLU A 18 -8.35 31.96 -31.42
N ILE A 19 -7.14 32.37 -31.81
CA ILE A 19 -6.31 33.33 -31.07
C ILE A 19 -6.91 34.74 -31.18
N LYS A 20 -7.28 35.18 -32.41
CA LYS A 20 -7.95 36.48 -32.64
C LYS A 20 -9.30 36.58 -31.92
N LYS A 21 -10.10 35.51 -31.95
CA LYS A 21 -11.38 35.46 -31.22
C LYS A 21 -11.19 35.56 -29.71
N LYS A 22 -10.08 35.03 -29.18
CA LYS A 22 -9.73 35.10 -27.75
C LYS A 22 -9.37 36.53 -27.30
N GLU A 23 -8.80 37.34 -28.19
CA GLU A 23 -8.55 38.77 -27.96
C GLU A 23 -9.82 39.63 -28.02
N LEU A 24 -10.87 39.17 -28.70
CA LEU A 24 -12.16 39.86 -28.74
C LEU A 24 -13.12 39.49 -27.60
N LEU A 25 -12.76 38.51 -26.75
CA LEU A 25 -13.58 38.13 -25.59
C LEU A 25 -13.61 39.24 -24.54
N SER A 26 -14.81 39.52 -24.03
CA SER A 26 -15.02 40.45 -22.91
C SER A 26 -14.22 40.02 -21.67
N ALA A 27 -13.78 40.97 -20.84
CA ALA A 27 -12.99 40.69 -19.63
C ALA A 27 -13.62 39.61 -18.73
N LYS A 28 -14.96 39.57 -18.66
CA LYS A 28 -15.74 38.57 -17.93
C LYS A 28 -15.61 37.17 -18.54
N GLU A 29 -15.64 37.06 -19.86
CA GLU A 29 -15.49 35.79 -20.59
C GLU A 29 -14.06 35.27 -20.54
N ARG A 30 -13.06 36.16 -20.64
CA ARG A 30 -11.64 35.82 -20.44
C ARG A 30 -11.39 35.24 -19.05
N THR A 31 -11.98 35.86 -18.02
CA THR A 31 -11.86 35.40 -16.62
C THR A 31 -12.53 34.03 -16.44
N LYS A 32 -13.75 33.85 -16.96
CA LYS A 32 -14.45 32.55 -16.92
C LYS A 32 -13.65 31.44 -17.61
N PHE A 33 -13.06 31.75 -18.77
CA PHE A 33 -12.21 30.81 -19.51
C PHE A 33 -10.92 30.47 -18.76
N PHE A 34 -10.29 31.46 -18.12
CA PHE A 34 -9.09 31.26 -17.31
C PHE A 34 -9.38 30.38 -16.09
N ILE A 35 -10.43 30.69 -15.33
CA ILE A 35 -10.88 29.90 -14.17
C ILE A 35 -11.22 28.47 -14.61
N GLY A 36 -11.92 28.30 -15.74
CA GLY A 36 -12.24 26.99 -16.29
C GLY A 36 -10.99 26.16 -16.57
N ASN A 37 -9.97 26.73 -17.22
CA ASN A 37 -8.71 26.00 -17.48
C ASN A 37 -7.95 25.68 -16.19
N LEU A 38 -7.94 26.59 -15.22
CA LEU A 38 -7.30 26.35 -13.92
C LEU A 38 -8.00 25.20 -13.18
N PHE A 39 -9.33 25.13 -13.24
CA PHE A 39 -10.10 24.01 -12.70
C PHE A 39 -9.73 22.69 -13.38
N PHE A 40 -9.68 22.64 -14.72
CA PHE A 40 -9.27 21.42 -15.43
C PHE A 40 -7.82 21.01 -15.12
N ALA A 41 -6.91 21.98 -15.00
CA ALA A 41 -5.53 21.72 -14.61
C ALA A 41 -5.44 21.18 -13.18
N PHE A 42 -6.22 21.74 -12.25
CA PHE A 42 -6.32 21.26 -10.87
C PHE A 42 -6.88 19.85 -10.79
N VAL A 43 -7.99 19.56 -11.49
CA VAL A 43 -8.57 18.21 -11.57
C VAL A 43 -7.56 17.22 -12.16
N GLY A 44 -6.85 17.61 -13.23
CA GLY A 44 -5.78 16.81 -13.80
C GLY A 44 -4.67 16.51 -12.78
N ALA A 45 -4.16 17.54 -12.10
CA ALA A 45 -3.15 17.38 -11.05
C ALA A 45 -3.61 16.47 -9.91
N MET A 46 -4.86 16.61 -9.45
CA MET A 46 -5.47 15.73 -8.45
C MET A 46 -5.49 14.27 -8.90
N ILE A 47 -5.82 13.98 -10.16
CA ILE A 47 -5.80 12.61 -10.71
C ILE A 47 -4.36 12.08 -10.74
N LEU A 48 -3.40 12.86 -11.24
CA LEU A 48 -1.99 12.46 -11.29
C LEU A 48 -1.44 12.16 -9.88
N GLN A 49 -1.75 13.01 -8.90
CA GLN A 49 -1.30 12.86 -7.51
C GLN A 49 -2.03 11.75 -6.75
N THR A 50 -3.30 11.49 -7.10
CA THR A 50 -4.06 10.41 -6.47
C THR A 50 -3.58 9.05 -6.99
N PHE A 51 -3.45 8.89 -8.31
CA PHE A 51 -3.31 7.58 -8.95
C PHE A 51 -1.91 7.24 -9.49
N LEU A 52 -1.05 8.21 -9.80
CA LEU A 52 0.25 7.93 -10.43
C LEU A 52 1.40 8.06 -9.43
N LEU A 53 1.50 9.23 -8.78
CA LEU A 53 2.64 9.59 -7.96
C LEU A 53 2.18 9.89 -6.53
N GLY A 54 2.62 9.04 -5.59
CA GLY A 54 2.53 9.33 -4.17
C GLY A 54 3.80 9.99 -3.67
N SER A 55 3.69 10.95 -2.76
CA SER A 55 4.80 11.37 -1.93
C SER A 55 4.47 11.00 -0.49
N SER A 56 5.27 10.14 0.13
CA SER A 56 5.14 9.83 1.56
C SER A 56 6.42 10.23 2.28
N ARG A 57 6.26 10.80 3.47
CA ARG A 57 7.38 11.01 4.39
C ARG A 57 7.49 9.79 5.26
N VAL A 58 8.71 9.27 5.42
CA VAL A 58 8.93 8.11 6.31
C VAL A 58 8.71 8.55 7.76
N PRO A 59 7.68 8.01 8.44
CA PRO A 59 7.31 8.49 9.78
C PRO A 59 8.09 7.79 10.90
N THR A 60 8.74 6.65 10.61
CA THR A 60 9.37 5.80 11.64
C THR A 60 10.76 5.37 11.22
N GLY A 61 11.63 5.19 12.21
CA GLY A 61 13.02 4.81 12.02
C GLY A 61 13.27 3.35 11.70
N SER A 62 12.23 2.54 11.49
CA SER A 62 12.41 1.09 11.28
C SER A 62 13.19 0.74 10.01
N MET A 63 13.31 1.68 9.07
CA MET A 63 14.14 1.55 7.87
C MET A 63 15.32 2.52 7.87
N GLU A 64 15.70 3.13 9.02
CA GLU A 64 16.74 4.17 9.11
C GLU A 64 18.07 3.84 8.43
N SER A 65 18.41 2.55 8.37
CA SER A 65 19.65 2.08 7.76
C SER A 65 19.66 2.14 6.23
N GLU A 66 18.48 2.23 5.60
CA GLU A 66 18.32 2.40 4.15
C GLU A 66 17.63 3.72 3.78
N ILE A 67 16.69 4.19 4.62
CA ILE A 67 15.86 5.37 4.40
C ILE A 67 15.73 6.13 5.73
N MET A 68 16.19 7.38 5.78
CA MET A 68 16.18 8.16 7.02
C MET A 68 14.77 8.67 7.35
N ILE A 69 14.52 8.90 8.64
CA ILE A 69 13.30 9.58 9.08
C ILE A 69 13.23 10.96 8.42
N GLY A 70 12.08 11.28 7.84
CA GLY A 70 11.85 12.56 7.17
C GLY A 70 12.19 12.57 5.68
N ASP A 71 12.81 11.52 5.14
CA ASP A 71 13.04 11.39 3.71
C ASP A 71 11.70 11.32 2.95
N PHE A 72 11.69 11.95 1.76
CA PHE A 72 10.56 11.92 0.84
C PHE A 72 10.71 10.73 -0.11
N LEU A 73 9.79 9.78 -0.02
CA LEU A 73 9.69 8.68 -0.97
C LEU A 73 8.71 9.05 -2.08
N LEU A 74 9.20 8.98 -3.32
CA LEU A 74 8.36 9.02 -4.50
C LEU A 74 7.85 7.60 -4.78
N ILE A 75 6.54 7.42 -4.62
CA ILE A 75 5.87 6.12 -4.74
C ILE A 75 5.26 6.02 -6.13
N ASN A 76 5.67 4.98 -6.86
CA ASN A 76 5.01 4.61 -8.10
C ASN A 76 3.76 3.78 -7.79
N LYS A 77 2.59 4.44 -7.81
CA LYS A 77 1.30 3.80 -7.50
C LYS A 77 0.72 3.00 -8.67
N VAL A 78 1.29 3.14 -9.86
CA VAL A 78 0.77 2.49 -11.07
C VAL A 78 1.06 0.98 -11.08
N ILE A 79 2.16 0.56 -10.45
CA ILE A 79 2.61 -0.84 -10.49
C ILE A 79 1.69 -1.75 -9.67
N TYR A 80 1.43 -1.38 -8.40
CA TYR A 80 0.69 -2.23 -7.45
C TYR A 80 -0.79 -1.88 -7.33
N GLY A 81 -1.26 -0.88 -8.08
CA GLY A 81 -2.61 -0.34 -7.95
C GLY A 81 -2.68 0.74 -6.86
N SER A 82 -3.29 1.87 -7.20
CA SER A 82 -3.59 2.94 -6.25
C SER A 82 -4.93 2.72 -5.58
N SER A 83 -4.97 2.88 -4.27
CA SER A 83 -6.22 3.10 -3.53
C SER A 83 -6.68 4.56 -3.71
N SER A 84 -7.99 4.77 -3.86
CA SER A 84 -8.55 6.12 -3.73
C SER A 84 -8.43 6.62 -2.28
N PRO A 85 -8.46 7.94 -2.03
CA PRO A 85 -8.37 8.48 -0.69
C PRO A 85 -9.45 7.91 0.23
N ARG A 86 -9.05 7.37 1.38
CA ARG A 86 -9.97 6.75 2.35
C ARG A 86 -10.54 7.72 3.37
N THR A 87 -10.00 8.92 3.45
CA THR A 87 -10.39 9.94 4.43
C THR A 87 -10.48 11.29 3.74
N ILE A 88 -11.50 12.07 4.08
CA ILE A 88 -11.61 13.45 3.62
C ILE A 88 -10.54 14.29 4.33
N PRO A 89 -9.69 15.04 3.60
CA PRO A 89 -8.71 15.94 4.22
C PRO A 89 -9.38 16.84 5.27
N PHE A 90 -8.71 17.03 6.41
CA PHE A 90 -9.18 17.88 7.53
C PHE A 90 -10.39 17.35 8.32
N THR A 91 -10.81 16.10 8.10
CA THR A 91 -11.86 15.44 8.88
C THR A 91 -11.49 13.99 9.17
N ASP A 92 -12.09 13.39 10.20
CA ASP A 92 -11.92 11.95 10.51
C ASP A 92 -12.95 11.05 9.80
N ILE A 93 -13.64 11.59 8.78
CA ILE A 93 -14.69 10.87 8.06
C ILE A 93 -14.05 9.95 7.02
N ARG A 94 -14.30 8.65 7.16
CA ARG A 94 -13.88 7.64 6.18
C ARG A 94 -14.83 7.58 4.99
N LEU A 95 -14.26 7.49 3.80
CA LEU A 95 -14.97 7.33 2.54
C LEU A 95 -14.87 5.88 2.05
N PRO A 96 -15.91 5.38 1.34
CA PRO A 96 -15.75 4.18 0.55
C PRO A 96 -14.65 4.43 -0.48
N TYR A 97 -13.71 3.49 -0.56
CA TYR A 97 -12.57 3.58 -1.46
C TYR A 97 -12.60 2.43 -2.45
N PHE A 98 -11.95 2.63 -3.59
CA PHE A 98 -11.72 1.58 -4.56
C PHE A 98 -10.23 1.47 -4.85
N THR A 99 -9.79 0.28 -5.21
CA THR A 99 -8.43 0.00 -5.67
C THR A 99 -8.45 -0.13 -7.19
N THR A 100 -7.48 0.51 -7.83
CA THR A 100 -7.23 0.30 -9.26
C THR A 100 -6.52 -1.04 -9.47
N PRO A 101 -6.69 -1.69 -10.64
CA PRO A 101 -6.03 -2.96 -10.91
C PRO A 101 -4.51 -2.80 -10.85
N SER A 102 -3.84 -3.76 -10.21
CA SER A 102 -2.38 -3.84 -10.21
C SER A 102 -1.89 -4.28 -11.60
N LEU A 103 -0.79 -3.68 -12.06
CA LEU A 103 -0.09 -4.15 -13.25
C LEU A 103 0.76 -5.38 -12.95
N ARG A 104 1.30 -5.45 -11.73
CA ARG A 104 2.16 -6.51 -11.25
C ARG A 104 1.97 -6.71 -9.75
N GLU A 105 2.04 -7.95 -9.31
CA GLU A 105 2.09 -8.31 -7.89
C GLU A 105 3.44 -7.94 -7.26
N PRO A 106 3.53 -7.66 -5.95
CA PRO A 106 4.80 -7.47 -5.25
C PRO A 106 5.78 -8.61 -5.50
N GLU A 107 7.04 -8.26 -5.71
CA GLU A 107 8.13 -9.23 -5.83
C GLU A 107 9.00 -9.21 -4.57
N ARG A 108 9.71 -10.31 -4.34
CA ARG A 108 10.65 -10.41 -3.23
C ARG A 108 11.69 -9.30 -3.36
N TYR A 109 12.04 -8.69 -2.23
CA TYR A 109 12.92 -7.53 -2.08
C TYR A 109 12.33 -6.17 -2.47
N ASP A 110 11.13 -6.09 -3.07
CA ASP A 110 10.46 -4.81 -3.33
C ASP A 110 10.27 -4.03 -2.02
N VAL A 111 10.57 -2.73 -2.03
CA VAL A 111 10.19 -1.82 -0.93
C VAL A 111 8.77 -1.36 -1.19
N VAL A 112 7.85 -1.83 -0.35
CA VAL A 112 6.42 -1.58 -0.49
C VAL A 112 5.95 -0.56 0.52
N VAL A 113 5.05 0.31 0.07
CA VAL A 113 4.37 1.28 0.90
C VAL A 113 2.91 0.90 0.97
N PHE A 114 2.40 0.64 2.18
CA PHE A 114 1.04 0.20 2.39
C PHE A 114 0.43 0.85 3.64
N GLU A 115 -0.89 0.87 3.70
CA GLU A 115 -1.61 1.31 4.90
C GLU A 115 -1.51 0.25 5.99
N TYR A 116 -1.18 0.67 7.21
CA TYR A 116 -1.11 -0.21 8.36
C TYR A 116 -2.45 -0.93 8.55
N PRO A 117 -2.46 -2.28 8.54
CA PRO A 117 -3.72 -3.03 8.60
C PRO A 117 -4.36 -3.06 10.00
N GLY A 118 -3.70 -2.48 11.02
CA GLY A 118 -4.08 -2.56 12.43
C GLY A 118 -3.24 -3.60 13.18
N ASP A 119 -3.29 -3.53 14.51
CA ASP A 119 -2.60 -4.51 15.37
C ASP A 119 -3.13 -5.93 15.13
N ARG A 120 -2.40 -6.95 15.59
CA ARG A 120 -2.68 -8.37 15.27
C ARG A 120 -4.11 -8.86 15.58
N ASP A 121 -4.79 -8.23 16.53
CA ASP A 121 -6.14 -8.57 16.99
C ASP A 121 -7.18 -7.53 16.55
N GLU A 122 -6.76 -6.47 15.84
CA GLU A 122 -7.63 -5.40 15.36
C GLU A 122 -8.17 -5.69 13.96
N PHE A 123 -9.48 -5.60 13.76
CA PHE A 123 -10.06 -5.77 12.42
C PHE A 123 -9.82 -4.58 11.52
N LYS A 124 -9.79 -3.37 12.09
CA LYS A 124 -9.55 -2.12 11.37
C LYS A 124 -8.59 -1.26 12.20
N PRO A 125 -7.60 -0.62 11.56
CA PRO A 125 -6.73 0.30 12.26
C PRO A 125 -7.55 1.50 12.75
N HIS A 126 -7.27 2.00 13.95
CA HIS A 126 -7.91 3.22 14.46
C HIS A 126 -7.55 4.45 13.60
N ILE A 127 -6.31 4.52 13.13
CA ILE A 127 -5.77 5.62 12.33
C ILE A 127 -5.16 5.05 11.04
N VAL A 128 -5.37 5.74 9.91
CA VAL A 128 -4.77 5.35 8.62
C VAL A 128 -3.31 5.82 8.59
N ASN A 129 -2.40 4.94 9.01
CA ASN A 129 -0.96 5.19 8.97
C ASN A 129 -0.32 4.49 7.77
N THR A 130 0.71 5.10 7.19
CA THR A 130 1.46 4.51 6.06
C THR A 130 2.75 3.88 6.55
N TYR A 131 2.99 2.62 6.19
CA TYR A 131 4.19 1.87 6.55
C TYR A 131 5.02 1.63 5.30
N VAL A 132 6.34 1.71 5.48
CA VAL A 132 7.33 1.37 4.45
C VAL A 132 8.09 0.16 4.96
N LYS A 133 8.05 -0.95 4.21
CA LYS A 133 8.72 -2.19 4.57
C LYS A 133 9.24 -2.90 3.31
N ARG A 134 10.20 -3.81 3.50
CA ARG A 134 10.69 -4.68 2.43
C ARG A 134 9.85 -5.96 2.35
N CYS A 135 9.41 -6.33 1.16
CA CYS A 135 8.68 -7.56 0.90
C CYS A 135 9.64 -8.76 0.98
N VAL A 136 9.49 -9.58 2.02
CA VAL A 136 10.33 -10.77 2.24
C VAL A 136 9.63 -12.09 1.94
N GLY A 137 8.31 -12.13 1.96
CA GLY A 137 7.51 -13.33 1.74
C GLY A 137 6.38 -13.06 0.76
N LEU A 138 6.12 -14.03 -0.12
CA LEU A 138 5.08 -13.98 -1.15
C LEU A 138 4.01 -15.04 -0.91
N PRO A 139 2.83 -14.93 -1.54
CA PRO A 139 1.80 -15.96 -1.45
C PRO A 139 2.35 -17.35 -1.85
N GLY A 140 2.16 -18.34 -0.99
CA GLY A 140 2.72 -19.70 -1.11
C GLY A 140 4.06 -19.92 -0.40
N ASP A 141 4.69 -18.87 0.14
CA ASP A 141 5.91 -19.02 0.93
C ASP A 141 5.61 -19.48 2.36
N THR A 142 6.56 -20.22 2.94
CA THR A 142 6.64 -20.47 4.37
C THR A 142 7.74 -19.63 4.99
N ILE A 143 7.39 -18.80 5.96
CA ILE A 143 8.30 -17.87 6.64
C ILE A 143 8.64 -18.40 8.02
N GLN A 144 9.92 -18.38 8.38
CA GLN A 144 10.39 -18.78 9.69
C GLN A 144 11.54 -17.89 10.13
N ILE A 145 11.62 -17.56 11.41
CA ILE A 145 12.79 -16.91 12.02
C ILE A 145 13.35 -17.87 13.07
N ARG A 146 14.66 -18.10 13.06
CA ARG A 146 15.38 -18.87 14.08
C ARG A 146 16.56 -18.04 14.54
N ASP A 147 16.62 -17.73 15.83
CA ASP A 147 17.66 -16.91 16.44
C ASP A 147 17.96 -15.62 15.64
N LYS A 148 16.91 -14.86 15.29
CA LYS A 148 16.94 -13.64 14.46
C LYS A 148 17.34 -13.82 13.00
N VAL A 149 17.53 -15.06 12.53
CA VAL A 149 17.82 -15.37 11.12
C VAL A 149 16.53 -15.74 10.40
N LEU A 150 16.23 -15.02 9.31
CA LEU A 150 15.06 -15.25 8.48
C LEU A 150 15.31 -16.42 7.52
N PHE A 151 14.35 -17.33 7.44
CA PHE A 151 14.28 -18.43 6.49
C PHE A 151 12.99 -18.32 5.68
N VAL A 152 13.11 -18.51 4.37
CA VAL A 152 11.95 -18.60 3.47
C VAL A 152 11.99 -19.93 2.74
N ASN A 153 10.92 -20.71 2.86
CA ASN A 153 10.82 -22.08 2.32
C ASN A 153 11.99 -22.96 2.80
N GLY A 154 12.38 -22.80 4.07
CA GLY A 154 13.48 -23.54 4.71
C GLY A 154 14.90 -23.12 4.30
N LYS A 155 15.05 -22.15 3.38
CA LYS A 155 16.35 -21.61 2.97
C LYS A 155 16.64 -20.31 3.70
N GLU A 156 17.87 -20.11 4.16
CA GLU A 156 18.28 -18.84 4.78
C GLU A 156 18.08 -17.70 3.77
N PHE A 157 17.40 -16.65 4.22
CA PHE A 157 17.16 -15.45 3.44
C PHE A 157 18.41 -14.56 3.50
N PRO A 158 18.88 -14.01 2.37
CA PRO A 158 20.04 -13.13 2.35
C PRO A 158 19.89 -11.95 3.31
N ARG A 159 20.89 -11.75 4.17
CA ARG A 159 20.89 -10.65 5.14
C ARG A 159 21.14 -9.33 4.40
N PRO A 160 20.28 -8.30 4.60
CA PRO A 160 20.54 -6.98 4.05
C PRO A 160 21.87 -6.41 4.55
N PRO A 161 22.64 -5.69 3.71
CA PRO A 161 23.95 -5.13 4.09
C PRO A 161 23.90 -4.21 5.33
N HIS A 162 22.76 -3.52 5.53
CA HIS A 162 22.57 -2.57 6.61
C HIS A 162 21.55 -3.06 7.65
N ILE A 163 21.49 -4.37 7.90
CA ILE A 163 20.61 -4.93 8.94
C ILE A 163 21.00 -4.36 10.31
N GLN A 164 19.99 -3.98 11.10
CA GLN A 164 20.17 -3.49 12.47
C GLN A 164 19.42 -4.40 13.44
N TYR A 165 20.07 -4.73 14.54
CA TYR A 165 19.48 -5.44 15.66
C TYR A 165 19.34 -4.45 16.82
N VAL A 166 18.10 -4.06 17.12
CA VAL A 166 17.81 -3.13 18.24
C VAL A 166 18.15 -3.79 19.59
N ASP A 167 18.00 -5.11 19.66
CA ASP A 167 18.31 -5.91 20.83
C ASP A 167 19.42 -6.91 20.51
N ASN A 168 20.48 -6.86 21.31
CA ASN A 168 21.64 -7.73 21.21
C ASN A 168 21.37 -9.12 21.81
N GLN A 169 20.33 -9.28 22.63
CA GLN A 169 19.92 -10.55 23.20
C GLN A 169 18.95 -11.26 22.24
N VAL A 170 19.08 -12.58 22.16
CA VAL A 170 18.13 -13.45 21.47
C VAL A 170 17.18 -14.01 22.51
N TYR A 171 15.88 -13.80 22.33
CA TYR A 171 14.88 -14.47 23.16
C TYR A 171 14.94 -15.99 22.91
N PRO A 172 15.04 -16.81 23.97
CA PRO A 172 15.04 -18.25 23.82
C PRO A 172 13.81 -18.76 23.07
N ASP A 173 13.99 -19.83 22.31
CA ASP A 173 12.84 -20.55 21.74
C ASP A 173 11.88 -21.00 22.86
N GLY A 174 10.58 -20.89 22.60
CA GLY A 174 9.52 -21.14 23.56
C GLY A 174 9.23 -20.00 24.54
N PHE A 175 10.02 -18.91 24.56
CA PHE A 175 9.59 -17.67 25.24
C PHE A 175 8.42 -17.06 24.46
N VAL A 176 7.23 -17.01 25.07
CA VAL A 176 6.00 -16.59 24.40
C VAL A 176 5.82 -15.08 24.49
N MET A 177 5.65 -14.45 23.33
CA MET A 177 5.35 -13.03 23.25
C MET A 177 3.90 -12.79 22.82
N ASN A 178 3.16 -12.11 23.69
CA ASN A 178 1.75 -11.80 23.50
C ASN A 178 1.50 -10.63 22.53
N ASP A 179 2.44 -10.20 21.71
CA ASP A 179 2.27 -9.23 20.63
C ASP A 179 2.57 -9.85 19.25
N ILE A 180 2.94 -11.14 19.22
CA ILE A 180 3.26 -11.87 18.00
C ILE A 180 1.99 -12.48 17.40
N PHE A 181 1.88 -12.39 16.07
CA PHE A 181 0.83 -13.04 15.28
C PHE A 181 1.27 -14.45 14.86
N PRO A 182 0.43 -15.49 14.87
CA PRO A 182 -0.94 -15.46 15.33
C PRO A 182 -1.00 -15.50 16.85
N THR A 183 -2.09 -14.95 17.38
CA THR A 183 -2.37 -14.93 18.82
C THR A 183 -2.45 -16.37 19.35
N GLY A 184 -1.80 -16.62 20.49
CA GLY A 184 -1.70 -17.96 21.09
C GLY A 184 -0.57 -18.84 20.54
N SER A 185 0.23 -18.34 19.60
CA SER A 185 1.46 -19.02 19.19
C SER A 185 2.48 -19.04 20.34
N ARG A 186 3.38 -20.04 20.32
CA ARG A 186 4.52 -20.12 21.26
C ARG A 186 5.74 -19.36 20.78
N TRP A 187 5.53 -18.42 19.86
CA TRP A 187 6.59 -17.73 19.13
C TRP A 187 6.97 -16.41 19.80
N ASN A 188 8.17 -15.94 19.47
CA ASN A 188 8.61 -14.58 19.75
C ASN A 188 9.20 -13.94 18.48
N ARG A 189 9.64 -12.68 18.60
CA ARG A 189 10.21 -11.92 17.48
C ARG A 189 11.53 -12.49 16.93
N ASP A 190 12.26 -13.26 17.74
CA ASP A 190 13.56 -13.84 17.36
C ASP A 190 13.44 -15.30 16.92
N ASN A 191 12.37 -15.99 17.34
CA ASN A 191 12.04 -17.38 17.05
C ASN A 191 10.56 -17.49 16.64
N TYR A 192 10.32 -17.45 15.33
CA TYR A 192 9.01 -17.27 14.71
C TYR A 192 8.69 -18.36 13.68
N GLY A 193 7.45 -18.81 13.61
CA GLY A 193 7.01 -19.73 12.57
C GLY A 193 7.45 -21.19 12.82
N PRO A 194 7.36 -22.06 11.79
CA PRO A 194 7.04 -21.73 10.41
C PRO A 194 5.58 -21.26 10.22
N LEU A 195 5.40 -20.16 9.49
CA LEU A 195 4.09 -19.64 9.08
C LEU A 195 3.95 -19.73 7.55
N TYR A 196 2.92 -20.43 7.09
CA TYR A 196 2.55 -20.47 5.68
C TYR A 196 1.72 -19.24 5.28
N VAL A 197 2.11 -18.58 4.20
CA VAL A 197 1.36 -17.47 3.59
C VAL A 197 0.43 -18.04 2.52
N PRO A 198 -0.90 -17.96 2.67
CA PRO A 198 -1.82 -18.55 1.70
C PRO A 198 -1.69 -17.93 0.32
N ARG A 199 -1.83 -18.75 -0.72
CA ARG A 199 -1.95 -18.32 -2.11
C ARG A 199 -3.41 -18.30 -2.56
N LYS A 200 -3.73 -17.42 -3.51
CA LYS A 200 -5.04 -17.39 -4.17
C LYS A 200 -5.41 -18.79 -4.70
N GLY A 201 -6.56 -19.30 -4.25
CA GLY A 201 -7.08 -20.62 -4.60
C GLY A 201 -6.78 -21.71 -3.58
N ASP A 202 -5.96 -21.44 -2.57
CA ASP A 202 -5.73 -22.38 -1.47
C ASP A 202 -7.00 -22.60 -0.65
N LYS A 203 -7.15 -23.83 -0.16
CA LYS A 203 -8.22 -24.21 0.78
C LYS A 203 -7.61 -24.49 2.13
N ILE A 204 -7.99 -23.70 3.13
CA ILE A 204 -7.54 -23.87 4.51
C ILE A 204 -8.66 -24.55 5.27
N ASN A 205 -8.43 -25.78 5.72
CA ASN A 205 -9.38 -26.48 6.59
C ASN A 205 -9.31 -25.85 7.98
N LEU A 206 -10.41 -25.22 8.40
CA LEU A 206 -10.49 -24.60 9.71
C LEU A 206 -10.89 -25.61 10.77
N ASP A 207 -10.19 -25.59 11.89
CA ASP A 207 -10.48 -26.39 13.08
C ASP A 207 -10.39 -25.52 14.34
N VAL A 208 -10.78 -26.07 15.49
CA VAL A 208 -10.79 -25.34 16.77
C VAL A 208 -9.40 -24.86 17.18
N ASN A 209 -8.32 -25.50 16.69
CA ASN A 209 -6.95 -25.16 17.03
C ASN A 209 -6.38 -24.04 16.15
N ASN A 210 -6.83 -23.92 14.90
CA ASN A 210 -6.30 -22.96 13.92
C ASN A 210 -7.24 -21.77 13.64
N ILE A 211 -8.53 -21.85 13.99
CA ILE A 211 -9.53 -20.83 13.68
C ILE A 211 -9.14 -19.46 14.25
N PHE A 212 -8.60 -19.43 15.46
CA PHE A 212 -8.17 -18.19 16.10
C PHE A 212 -6.99 -17.53 15.38
N GLN A 213 -6.14 -18.33 14.72
CA GLN A 213 -5.01 -17.81 13.95
C GLN A 213 -5.49 -17.11 12.67
N TRP A 214 -6.51 -17.69 12.03
CA TRP A 214 -7.03 -17.18 10.75
C TRP A 214 -8.14 -16.15 10.91
N LYS A 215 -8.81 -16.09 12.06
CA LYS A 215 -9.96 -15.21 12.32
C LYS A 215 -9.71 -13.76 11.87
N THR A 216 -8.64 -13.14 12.36
CA THR A 216 -8.36 -11.73 12.04
C THR A 216 -8.16 -11.53 10.53
N ILE A 217 -7.45 -12.45 9.86
CA ILE A 217 -7.20 -12.35 8.42
C ILE A 217 -8.50 -12.55 7.64
N ILE A 218 -9.29 -13.56 7.98
CA ILE A 218 -10.57 -13.86 7.33
C ILE A 218 -11.52 -12.66 7.45
N GLU A 219 -11.68 -12.09 8.65
CA GLU A 219 -12.58 -10.95 8.85
C GLU A 219 -12.11 -9.69 8.13
N ARG A 220 -10.80 -9.45 8.07
CA ARG A 220 -10.21 -8.33 7.32
C ARG A 220 -10.44 -8.44 5.81
N GLU A 221 -10.38 -9.65 5.26
CA GLU A 221 -10.57 -9.87 3.82
C GLU A 221 -12.05 -9.96 3.44
N LEU A 222 -12.92 -10.50 4.29
CA LEU A 222 -14.38 -10.51 4.08
C LEU A 222 -15.00 -9.11 4.02
N ASP A 223 -14.46 -8.14 4.79
CA ASP A 223 -14.90 -6.74 4.73
C ASP A 223 -14.44 -6.04 3.43
N LYS A 224 -13.42 -6.55 2.74
CA LYS A 224 -12.93 -5.97 1.48
C LYS A 224 -13.71 -6.44 0.27
N GLU A 225 -14.14 -7.70 0.22
CA GLU A 225 -14.99 -8.27 -0.84
C GLU A 225 -15.35 -9.73 -0.48
N ASN A 226 -16.54 -10.20 -0.88
CA ASN A 226 -17.12 -11.55 -0.74
C ASN A 226 -16.27 -12.73 -1.33
N SER A 227 -14.96 -12.77 -1.09
CA SER A 227 -14.01 -13.63 -1.79
C SER A 227 -13.45 -14.79 -0.95
N VAL A 228 -13.73 -14.83 0.36
CA VAL A 228 -13.36 -15.96 1.20
C VAL A 228 -14.53 -16.94 1.27
N THR A 229 -14.53 -17.92 0.38
CA THR A 229 -15.41 -19.09 0.50
C THR A 229 -14.81 -20.00 1.58
N VAL A 230 -15.24 -19.81 2.83
CA VAL A 230 -14.98 -20.77 3.91
C VAL A 230 -15.97 -21.92 3.73
N THR A 231 -15.50 -23.06 3.23
CA THR A 231 -16.26 -24.33 3.17
C THR A 231 -15.67 -25.33 4.14
#